data_AF-G2RGR0-F1
#
_entry.id   AF-G2RGR0-F1
#
_cell.length_a   1.000
_cell.length_b   1.000
_cell.length_c   1.000
_cell.angle_alpha   90.00
_cell.angle_beta   90.00
_cell.angle_gamma   90.00
#
_symmetry.space_group_name_H-M   'P 1'
#
loop_
_entity.id
_entity.type
_entity.pdbx_description
1 polymer ?
#
loop_
_entity_poly.entity_id
_entity_poly.type
_entity_poly.pdbx_seq_one_letter_code
_entity_poly.pdbx_strand_id
1 'polypeptide(L)'
;MARLSVPTTARLPSSLRVDPSNPAVTKILGRLSRSSLLTVVLDWLDDNNLPLAQPYLRRGPGDESEDEDEDDETDDFYPPARSVQALRELYLSLQARKGSKREVLDRITEGDWRHGLSLYQLAMADLQNLYDHPTSQKWSAYRIVPLKPPHDPDGEEPPEVDQQSLTIPRFHPSTFLKNLQAQVLPDVKAHYNFDQHKTLPLLLLRIFIVDSPYNTSLSLQTPASSTTTAASFDASRTVYIAFPNASPHIFISKPQTTTTATTATATLTSTASASRAGSGAGAGESRSLRALLVEGIPKALARPLQRQRFALRSTSLVTRNLAELVARRGGGRTNAAGGGWSVYADEGSSSSKRRGRETPLDLVLPSPPLSEQEGDCSAVVVGGGGGSGSGRGKRAAPGAAAAVMMMSAEERREERAAKRARLVARARFADTAKMGDGKGVERVDVVVEDAFPRLEGEVVDGEVEEEEEGAAETAAPSAGRGGRKSQVDAILQRVSGDDEDDGQEESEAAQGWRPYVRLTFHGPHVFAGIRQLVECGIIEGERMPGWMTGEEGVTIGAVRHGRIRGHKGSGL
;
A
#
# COMPACT_ATOMS: atom_id res chain seq x y z
N MET A 1 45.91 7.20 4.00
CA MET A 1 45.64 8.60 4.42
C MET A 1 44.14 8.80 4.55
N ALA A 2 43.65 9.21 5.72
CA ALA A 2 42.23 9.53 5.90
C ALA A 2 41.87 10.73 5.01
N ARG A 3 41.10 10.50 3.96
CA ARG A 3 40.60 11.56 3.07
C ARG A 3 39.69 12.45 3.92
N LEU A 4 40.07 13.73 4.07
CA LEU A 4 39.25 14.75 4.70
C LEU A 4 37.84 14.71 4.08
N SER A 5 36.83 14.36 4.86
CA SER A 5 35.44 14.35 4.41
C SER A 5 34.82 15.71 4.69
N VAL A 6 34.45 16.44 3.65
CA VAL A 6 33.77 17.73 3.78
C VAL A 6 32.25 17.49 3.81
N PRO A 7 31.49 18.10 4.73
CA PRO A 7 30.03 18.11 4.67
C PRO A 7 29.58 18.67 3.31
N THR A 8 28.76 17.91 2.59
CA THR A 8 28.19 18.36 1.31
C THR A 8 26.68 18.40 1.42
N THR A 9 25.97 19.03 0.48
CA THR A 9 24.52 18.87 0.30
C THR A 9 24.18 17.80 -0.74
N ALA A 10 25.19 17.08 -1.24
CA ALA A 10 25.03 16.06 -2.26
C ALA A 10 24.30 14.82 -1.72
N ARG A 11 23.58 14.12 -2.62
CA ARG A 11 23.01 12.78 -2.40
C ARG A 11 24.11 11.72 -2.27
N LEU A 12 23.78 10.58 -1.68
CA LEU A 12 24.68 9.42 -1.69
C LEU A 12 24.81 8.88 -3.11
N PRO A 13 26.05 8.72 -3.64
CA PRO A 13 26.23 8.18 -4.97
C PRO A 13 25.85 6.70 -5.02
N SER A 14 25.24 6.26 -6.11
CA SER A 14 24.84 4.87 -6.33
C SER A 14 26.02 3.89 -6.35
N SER A 15 27.22 4.37 -6.70
CA SER A 15 28.48 3.62 -6.70
C SER A 15 29.12 3.46 -5.32
N LEU A 16 28.59 4.12 -4.27
CA LEU A 16 29.12 4.00 -2.92
C LEU A 16 28.97 2.55 -2.43
N ARG A 17 30.06 1.94 -1.99
CA ARG A 17 30.08 0.54 -1.53
C ARG A 17 29.92 0.44 -0.02
N VAL A 18 29.19 -0.58 0.40
CA VAL A 18 29.04 -1.02 1.77
C VAL A 18 29.89 -2.27 1.96
N ASP A 19 30.65 -2.28 3.04
CA ASP A 19 31.51 -3.40 3.43
C ASP A 19 30.70 -4.71 3.52
N PRO A 20 31.18 -5.83 2.96
CA PRO A 20 30.47 -7.11 3.03
C PRO A 20 30.33 -7.63 4.47
N SER A 21 31.23 -7.23 5.38
CA SER A 21 31.15 -7.59 6.80
C SER A 21 29.99 -6.92 7.54
N ASN A 22 29.34 -5.92 6.92
CA ASN A 22 28.21 -5.24 7.54
C ASN A 22 27.00 -6.19 7.64
N PRO A 23 26.46 -6.44 8.85
CA PRO A 23 25.32 -7.35 9.05
C PRO A 23 24.04 -6.89 8.32
N ALA A 24 23.98 -5.63 7.89
CA ALA A 24 22.92 -5.14 7.03
C ALA A 24 22.89 -5.83 5.66
N VAL A 25 24.05 -6.06 5.06
CA VAL A 25 24.18 -6.66 3.72
C VAL A 25 23.68 -8.10 3.76
N THR A 26 24.17 -8.88 4.73
CA THR A 26 23.73 -10.25 4.95
C THR A 26 22.25 -10.32 5.31
N LYS A 27 21.70 -9.35 6.06
CA LYS A 27 20.26 -9.27 6.37
C LYS A 27 19.40 -8.92 5.15
N ILE A 28 19.86 -8.06 4.23
CA ILE A 28 19.09 -7.69 3.02
C ILE A 28 19.07 -8.87 2.05
N LEU A 29 20.24 -9.41 1.68
CA LEU A 29 20.34 -10.58 0.80
C LEU A 29 19.71 -11.82 1.42
N GLY A 30 19.82 -11.96 2.74
CA GLY A 30 19.23 -13.02 3.54
C GLY A 30 17.71 -13.02 3.58
N ARG A 31 17.01 -11.97 3.14
CA ARG A 31 15.53 -12.01 2.99
C ARG A 31 15.08 -12.63 1.68
N LEU A 32 15.91 -12.55 0.64
CA LEU A 32 15.56 -13.03 -0.70
C LEU A 32 15.53 -14.55 -0.78
N SER A 33 14.68 -15.10 -1.65
CA SER A 33 14.75 -16.52 -1.99
C SER A 33 16.02 -16.83 -2.79
N ARG A 34 16.46 -18.10 -2.84
CA ARG A 34 17.62 -18.50 -3.66
C ARG A 34 17.44 -18.09 -5.13
N SER A 35 16.26 -18.33 -5.69
CA SER A 35 15.94 -17.96 -7.08
C SER A 35 15.99 -16.46 -7.29
N SER A 36 15.39 -15.68 -6.38
CA SER A 36 15.38 -14.21 -6.48
C SER A 36 16.78 -13.63 -6.38
N LEU A 37 17.62 -14.17 -5.50
CA LEU A 37 19.00 -13.76 -5.32
C LEU A 37 19.83 -14.04 -6.59
N LEU A 38 19.66 -15.21 -7.22
CA LEU A 38 20.30 -15.51 -8.50
C LEU A 38 19.80 -14.58 -9.63
N THR A 39 18.50 -14.31 -9.70
CA THR A 39 17.95 -13.36 -10.69
C THR A 39 18.52 -11.96 -10.51
N VAL A 40 18.63 -11.48 -9.27
CA VAL A 40 19.22 -10.17 -8.96
C VAL A 40 20.69 -10.11 -9.35
N VAL A 41 21.46 -11.17 -9.10
CA VAL A 41 22.87 -11.22 -9.52
C VAL A 41 23.01 -11.21 -11.04
N LEU A 42 22.18 -11.96 -11.75
CA LEU A 42 22.20 -11.94 -13.22
C LEU A 42 21.85 -10.55 -13.77
N ASP A 43 20.91 -9.85 -13.14
CA ASP A 43 20.55 -8.46 -13.48
C ASP A 43 21.70 -7.47 -13.14
N TRP A 44 22.48 -7.71 -12.10
CA TRP A 44 23.72 -6.95 -11.82
C TRP A 44 24.78 -7.13 -12.90
N LEU A 45 24.84 -8.30 -13.53
CA LEU A 45 25.79 -8.65 -14.57
C LEU A 45 25.32 -8.26 -15.98
N ASP A 46 24.14 -7.65 -16.13
CA ASP A 46 23.70 -7.09 -17.40
C ASP A 46 24.44 -5.79 -17.73
N ASP A 47 24.70 -5.55 -19.02
CA ASP A 47 25.55 -4.47 -19.52
C ASP A 47 25.13 -3.07 -19.03
N ASN A 48 23.82 -2.87 -18.83
CA ASN A 48 23.26 -1.60 -18.35
C ASN A 48 23.63 -1.29 -16.89
N ASN A 49 23.76 -2.33 -16.06
CA ASN A 49 23.96 -2.23 -14.61
C ASN A 49 25.42 -2.42 -14.21
N LEU A 50 26.22 -3.05 -15.08
CA LEU A 50 27.62 -3.37 -14.86
C LEU A 50 28.47 -2.17 -14.36
N PRO A 51 28.32 -0.93 -14.86
CA PRO A 51 29.11 0.21 -14.36
C PRO A 51 28.91 0.49 -12.86
N LEU A 52 27.74 0.17 -12.31
CA LEU A 52 27.39 0.40 -10.91
C LEU A 52 27.51 -0.87 -10.04
N ALA A 53 27.63 -2.04 -10.67
CA ALA A 53 27.62 -3.35 -10.02
C ALA A 53 28.86 -4.20 -10.34
N GLN A 54 29.99 -3.55 -10.68
CA GLN A 54 31.21 -4.25 -11.09
C GLN A 54 31.64 -5.35 -10.09
N PRO A 55 31.75 -6.61 -10.53
CA PRO A 55 32.29 -7.71 -9.74
C PRO A 55 33.82 -7.63 -9.65
N TYR A 56 34.39 -8.36 -8.70
CA TYR A 56 35.82 -8.61 -8.61
C TYR A 56 36.20 -9.69 -9.61
N LEU A 57 36.99 -9.32 -10.61
CA LEU A 57 37.46 -10.22 -11.66
C LEU A 57 38.96 -10.45 -11.51
N ARG A 58 39.42 -11.66 -11.85
CA ARG A 58 40.84 -11.97 -11.89
C ARG A 58 41.52 -11.11 -12.97
N ARG A 59 42.65 -10.47 -12.61
CA ARG A 59 43.44 -9.67 -13.54
C ARG A 59 44.03 -10.57 -14.63
N GLY A 60 44.09 -10.06 -15.86
CA GLY A 60 44.62 -10.81 -16.99
C GLY A 60 46.15 -10.91 -16.94
N PRO A 61 46.76 -11.93 -17.57
CA PRO A 61 48.20 -12.19 -17.57
C PRO A 61 49.04 -11.19 -18.41
N GLY A 62 48.64 -9.92 -18.49
CA GLY A 62 49.33 -8.87 -19.25
C GLY A 62 49.41 -7.54 -18.48
N ASP A 63 49.17 -7.57 -17.16
CA ASP A 63 49.38 -6.45 -16.26
C ASP A 63 50.65 -6.76 -15.46
N GLU A 64 51.80 -6.45 -16.06
CA GLU A 64 53.15 -6.70 -15.54
C GLU A 64 53.47 -5.75 -14.36
N SER A 65 52.78 -5.91 -13.24
CA SER A 65 53.31 -5.47 -11.94
C SER A 65 53.73 -6.72 -11.17
N GLU A 66 55.04 -6.93 -11.15
CA GLU A 66 55.77 -7.90 -10.34
C GLU A 66 55.45 -7.70 -8.84
N ASP A 67 54.38 -8.32 -8.34
CA ASP A 67 54.16 -8.46 -6.91
C ASP A 67 54.18 -9.96 -6.59
N GLU A 68 55.12 -10.36 -5.72
CA GLU A 68 55.48 -11.73 -5.30
C GLU A 68 54.38 -12.45 -4.46
N ASP A 69 53.10 -12.15 -4.68
CA ASP A 69 51.95 -12.67 -3.92
C ASP A 69 51.10 -13.70 -4.73
N GLU A 70 51.61 -14.22 -5.86
CA GLU A 70 50.87 -15.19 -6.71
C GLU A 70 50.54 -16.52 -6.02
N ASP A 71 51.19 -16.84 -4.89
CA ASP A 71 50.94 -18.08 -4.15
C ASP A 71 49.64 -18.03 -3.30
N ASP A 72 49.14 -16.85 -2.92
CA ASP A 72 47.97 -16.69 -2.02
C ASP A 72 46.60 -16.75 -2.74
N GLU A 73 46.52 -16.45 -4.05
CA GLU A 73 45.25 -16.48 -4.81
C GLU A 73 44.80 -17.90 -5.22
N THR A 74 45.67 -18.90 -5.02
CA THR A 74 45.43 -20.28 -5.43
C THR A 74 44.57 -21.08 -4.44
N ASP A 75 44.45 -20.63 -3.19
CA ASP A 75 43.71 -21.31 -2.11
C ASP A 75 42.37 -20.61 -1.75
N ASP A 76 41.94 -19.63 -2.55
CA ASP A 76 40.64 -18.95 -2.40
C ASP A 76 39.48 -19.95 -2.58
N PHE A 77 38.66 -20.13 -1.54
CA PHE A 77 37.48 -21.03 -1.58
C PHE A 77 36.46 -20.64 -2.69
N TYR A 78 36.41 -19.35 -3.04
CA TYR A 78 35.62 -18.82 -4.15
C TYR A 78 36.53 -18.08 -5.16
N PRO A 79 37.15 -18.79 -6.13
CA PRO A 79 38.06 -18.18 -7.06
C PRO A 79 37.33 -17.17 -7.97
N PRO A 80 37.91 -15.97 -8.19
CA PRO A 80 37.29 -14.94 -9.00
C PRO A 80 37.31 -15.29 -10.49
N ALA A 81 36.25 -14.94 -11.19
CA ALA A 81 36.10 -15.23 -12.61
C ALA A 81 37.05 -14.38 -13.48
N ARG A 82 37.44 -14.92 -14.65
CA ARG A 82 38.31 -14.23 -15.62
C ARG A 82 37.57 -13.14 -16.43
N SER A 83 36.25 -13.24 -16.55
CA SER A 83 35.43 -12.30 -17.30
C SER A 83 34.01 -12.25 -16.75
N VAL A 84 33.29 -11.16 -17.02
CA VAL A 84 31.86 -11.00 -16.66
C VAL A 84 31.01 -12.10 -17.30
N GLN A 85 31.33 -12.50 -18.54
CA GLN A 85 30.61 -13.55 -19.24
C GLN A 85 30.82 -14.93 -18.58
N ALA A 86 32.05 -15.25 -18.20
CA ALA A 86 32.34 -16.49 -17.46
C ALA A 86 31.60 -16.50 -16.10
N LEU A 87 31.51 -15.34 -15.44
CA LEU A 87 30.75 -15.21 -14.21
C LEU A 87 29.24 -15.40 -14.43
N ARG A 88 28.68 -14.86 -15.51
CA ARG A 88 27.28 -15.04 -15.90
C ARG A 88 26.95 -16.52 -16.11
N GLU A 89 27.79 -17.23 -16.87
CA GLU A 89 27.65 -18.67 -17.11
C GLU A 89 27.70 -19.48 -15.82
N LEU A 90 28.56 -19.09 -14.89
CA LEU A 90 28.65 -19.72 -13.58
C LEU A 90 27.36 -19.56 -12.77
N TYR A 91 26.80 -18.35 -12.70
CA TYR A 91 25.52 -18.12 -12.02
C TYR A 91 24.34 -18.81 -12.71
N LEU A 92 24.34 -18.91 -14.04
CA LEU A 92 23.36 -19.72 -14.78
C LEU A 92 23.47 -21.21 -14.44
N SER A 93 24.70 -21.73 -14.31
CA SER A 93 24.93 -23.11 -13.87
C SER A 93 24.45 -23.34 -12.43
N LEU A 94 24.65 -22.37 -11.54
CA LEU A 94 24.12 -22.40 -10.19
C LEU A 94 22.59 -22.36 -10.19
N GLN A 95 21.96 -21.60 -11.10
CA GLN A 95 20.52 -21.58 -11.24
C GLN A 95 19.94 -22.93 -11.69
N ALA A 96 20.61 -23.61 -12.62
CA ALA A 96 20.21 -24.94 -13.07
C ALA A 96 20.41 -26.04 -12.01
N ARG A 97 21.44 -25.89 -11.17
CA ARG A 97 21.75 -26.83 -10.09
C ARG A 97 20.87 -26.58 -8.86
N LYS A 98 20.54 -27.65 -8.13
CA LYS A 98 19.97 -27.55 -6.78
C LYS A 98 21.13 -27.34 -5.80
N GLY A 99 21.07 -26.28 -5.00
CA GLY A 99 22.12 -25.92 -4.04
C GLY A 99 21.55 -25.10 -2.88
N SER A 100 22.38 -24.83 -1.88
CA SER A 100 21.95 -24.05 -0.72
C SER A 100 21.86 -22.56 -1.06
N LYS A 101 20.98 -21.83 -0.38
CA LYS A 101 20.97 -20.36 -0.45
C LYS A 101 22.26 -19.77 0.14
N ARG A 102 22.76 -20.38 1.22
CA ARG A 102 23.95 -19.91 1.93
C ARG A 102 25.19 -19.95 1.02
N GLU A 103 25.35 -21.02 0.26
CA GLU A 103 26.41 -21.16 -0.75
C GLU A 103 26.45 -19.99 -1.73
N VAL A 104 25.29 -19.53 -2.22
CA VAL A 104 25.23 -18.39 -3.16
C VAL A 104 25.52 -17.07 -2.45
N LEU A 105 25.06 -16.90 -1.21
CA LEU A 105 25.30 -15.68 -0.42
C LEU A 105 26.78 -15.53 -0.06
N ASP A 106 27.39 -16.61 0.45
CA ASP A 106 28.79 -16.68 0.82
C ASP A 106 29.65 -16.41 -0.45
N ARG A 107 29.31 -17.03 -1.59
CA ARG A 107 29.97 -16.74 -2.87
C ARG A 107 29.90 -15.25 -3.28
N ILE A 108 28.74 -14.60 -3.14
CA ILE A 108 28.57 -13.18 -3.48
C ILE A 108 29.43 -12.30 -2.58
N THR A 109 29.37 -12.53 -1.27
CA THR A 109 29.96 -11.63 -0.27
C THR A 109 31.44 -11.86 -0.04
N GLU A 110 31.90 -13.11 -0.09
CA GLU A 110 33.31 -13.49 0.14
C GLU A 110 34.09 -13.64 -1.17
N GLY A 111 33.42 -13.96 -2.29
CA GLY A 111 34.06 -14.16 -3.59
C GLY A 111 33.89 -12.97 -4.54
N ASP A 112 32.78 -12.96 -5.27
CA ASP A 112 32.60 -12.14 -6.47
C ASP A 112 32.42 -10.63 -6.17
N TRP A 113 32.04 -10.25 -4.94
CA TRP A 113 31.98 -8.86 -4.45
C TRP A 113 32.66 -8.68 -3.09
N ARG A 114 33.85 -9.30 -2.93
CA ARG A 114 34.70 -9.19 -1.71
C ARG A 114 35.02 -7.75 -1.28
N HIS A 115 35.04 -6.81 -2.22
CA HIS A 115 35.26 -5.37 -1.98
C HIS A 115 33.98 -4.59 -1.60
N GLY A 116 32.86 -5.29 -1.41
CA GLY A 116 31.59 -4.74 -0.97
C GLY A 116 30.61 -4.41 -2.09
N LEU A 117 29.33 -4.35 -1.69
CA LEU A 117 28.20 -4.13 -2.61
C LEU A 117 27.85 -2.64 -2.68
N SER A 118 27.51 -2.18 -3.87
CA SER A 118 27.10 -0.79 -4.07
C SER A 118 25.70 -0.52 -3.49
N LEU A 119 25.42 0.73 -3.14
CA LEU A 119 24.08 1.14 -2.71
C LEU A 119 23.03 0.87 -3.78
N TYR A 120 23.41 0.89 -5.06
CA TYR A 120 22.56 0.47 -6.16
C TYR A 120 22.20 -1.01 -6.10
N GLN A 121 23.19 -1.89 -5.91
CA GLN A 121 22.97 -3.34 -5.76
C GLN A 121 22.05 -3.64 -4.56
N LEU A 122 22.27 -2.97 -3.42
CA LEU A 122 21.39 -3.09 -2.25
C LEU A 122 19.98 -2.56 -2.52
N ALA A 123 19.84 -1.50 -3.32
CA ALA A 123 18.53 -0.99 -3.73
C ALA A 123 17.77 -1.98 -4.61
N MET A 124 18.45 -2.65 -5.54
CA MET A 124 17.86 -3.70 -6.39
C MET A 124 17.43 -4.91 -5.55
N ALA A 125 18.25 -5.35 -4.59
CA ALA A 125 17.90 -6.44 -3.68
C ALA A 125 16.67 -6.11 -2.82
N ASP A 126 16.60 -4.89 -2.28
CA ASP A 126 15.44 -4.42 -1.51
C ASP A 126 14.15 -4.36 -2.35
N LEU A 127 14.24 -3.87 -3.59
CA LEU A 127 13.11 -3.83 -4.52
C LEU A 127 12.68 -5.23 -4.94
N GLN A 128 13.61 -6.15 -5.16
CA GLN A 128 13.27 -7.56 -5.42
C GLN A 128 12.53 -8.18 -4.23
N ASN A 129 12.93 -7.87 -3.00
CA ASN A 129 12.21 -8.33 -1.80
C ASN A 129 10.78 -7.76 -1.75
N LEU A 130 10.57 -6.53 -2.22
CA LEU A 130 9.24 -5.94 -2.35
C LEU A 130 8.38 -6.67 -3.39
N TYR A 131 8.97 -7.13 -4.50
CA TYR A 131 8.28 -7.92 -5.51
C TYR A 131 7.92 -9.34 -5.04
N ASP A 132 8.84 -10.00 -4.33
CA ASP A 132 8.60 -11.34 -3.78
C ASP A 132 7.53 -11.32 -2.68
N HIS A 133 7.47 -10.22 -1.93
CA HIS A 133 6.55 -10.03 -0.81
C HIS A 133 5.77 -8.72 -0.96
N PRO A 134 4.76 -8.65 -1.85
CA PRO A 134 4.01 -7.43 -2.13
C PRO A 134 3.23 -6.91 -0.91
N THR A 135 2.90 -7.78 0.05
CA THR A 135 2.23 -7.44 1.32
C THR A 135 3.20 -7.07 2.45
N SER A 136 4.51 -7.01 2.17
CA SER A 136 5.54 -6.64 3.16
C SER A 136 5.50 -5.17 3.56
N GLN A 137 4.89 -4.30 2.74
CA GLN A 137 4.79 -2.88 3.02
C GLN A 137 3.33 -2.46 3.23
N LYS A 138 3.10 -1.57 4.18
CA LYS A 138 1.80 -0.92 4.36
C LYS A 138 1.83 0.41 3.66
N TRP A 139 0.90 0.64 2.75
CA TRP A 139 0.85 1.82 1.91
C TRP A 139 -0.27 2.75 2.34
N SER A 140 -0.11 4.04 2.09
CA SER A 140 -1.18 5.03 2.26
C SER A 140 -1.22 5.93 1.03
N ALA A 141 -2.42 6.16 0.53
CA ALA A 141 -2.62 7.01 -0.63
C ALA A 141 -2.81 8.47 -0.22
N TYR A 142 -2.25 9.36 -1.02
CA TYR A 142 -2.33 10.81 -0.88
C TYR A 142 -2.75 11.40 -2.20
N ARG A 143 -3.62 12.42 -2.18
CA ARG A 143 -4.00 13.20 -3.35
C ARG A 143 -3.17 14.48 -3.39
N ILE A 144 -2.61 14.78 -4.55
CA ILE A 144 -1.95 16.05 -4.84
C ILE A 144 -3.06 17.06 -5.12
N VAL A 145 -3.07 18.16 -4.36
CA VAL A 145 -4.05 19.23 -4.51
C VAL A 145 -3.28 20.55 -4.73
N PRO A 146 -3.64 21.37 -5.73
CA PRO A 146 -3.04 22.69 -5.88
C PRO A 146 -3.41 23.57 -4.68
N LEU A 147 -2.43 24.28 -4.15
CA LEU A 147 -2.65 25.37 -3.21
C LEU A 147 -3.06 26.60 -4.04
N LYS A 148 -4.30 27.06 -3.89
CA LYS A 148 -4.73 28.34 -4.47
C LYS A 148 -3.75 29.43 -4.00
N PRO A 149 -3.22 30.30 -4.89
CA PRO A 149 -2.46 31.46 -4.44
C PRO A 149 -3.36 32.36 -3.58
N PRO A 150 -2.81 33.19 -2.67
CA PRO A 150 -3.58 34.30 -2.11
C PRO A 150 -4.03 35.18 -3.28
N HIS A 151 -5.33 35.22 -3.52
CA HIS A 151 -5.92 36.09 -4.54
C HIS A 151 -5.97 37.51 -3.96
N ASP A 152 -5.48 38.50 -4.70
CA ASP A 152 -5.78 39.91 -4.43
C ASP A 152 -7.31 40.12 -4.50
N PRO A 153 -7.91 40.89 -3.58
CA PRO A 153 -9.36 40.93 -3.37
C PRO A 153 -10.20 41.58 -4.49
N ASP A 154 -9.59 42.10 -5.56
CA ASP A 154 -10.26 42.97 -6.54
C ASP A 154 -10.13 42.48 -8.00
N GLY A 155 -10.64 41.28 -8.31
CA GLY A 155 -10.63 40.78 -9.70
C GLY A 155 -11.75 39.80 -10.01
N GLU A 156 -12.93 40.31 -10.34
CA GLU A 156 -13.97 39.52 -11.02
C GLU A 156 -13.47 39.06 -12.39
N GLU A 157 -13.42 37.74 -12.61
CA GLU A 157 -13.37 37.15 -13.95
C GLU A 157 -14.42 36.04 -14.08
N PRO A 158 -15.03 35.89 -15.28
CA PRO A 158 -16.22 35.07 -15.52
C PRO A 158 -15.97 33.56 -15.31
N PRO A 159 -17.04 32.75 -15.17
CA PRO A 159 -16.92 31.32 -14.91
C PRO A 159 -16.35 30.57 -16.13
N GLU A 160 -15.03 30.43 -16.18
CA GLU A 160 -14.37 29.51 -17.11
C GLU A 160 -14.59 28.04 -16.70
N VAL A 161 -14.67 27.18 -17.71
CA VAL A 161 -14.77 25.71 -17.56
C VAL A 161 -13.73 25.22 -16.55
N ASP A 162 -14.13 24.31 -15.66
CA ASP A 162 -13.36 23.86 -14.49
C ASP A 162 -12.05 23.11 -14.86
N GLN A 163 -11.04 23.87 -15.29
CA GLN A 163 -9.69 23.40 -15.64
C GLN A 163 -8.88 22.96 -14.41
N GLN A 164 -9.44 23.08 -13.20
CA GLN A 164 -8.82 22.66 -11.93
C GLN A 164 -8.52 21.15 -11.90
N SER A 165 -9.25 20.35 -12.70
CA SER A 165 -9.01 18.91 -12.88
C SER A 165 -7.81 18.59 -13.78
N LEU A 166 -7.32 19.55 -14.58
CA LEU A 166 -6.19 19.40 -15.50
C LEU A 166 -4.83 19.79 -14.87
N THR A 167 -4.81 20.35 -13.66
CA THR A 167 -3.58 20.83 -13.00
C THR A 167 -2.80 19.72 -12.29
N ILE A 168 -2.76 18.50 -12.85
CA ILE A 168 -1.91 17.43 -12.33
C ILE A 168 -0.46 17.78 -12.70
N PRO A 169 0.48 17.88 -11.73
CA PRO A 169 1.86 18.22 -12.06
C PRO A 169 2.46 17.14 -12.95
N ARG A 170 2.99 17.55 -14.11
CA ARG A 170 3.77 16.65 -14.97
C ARG A 170 5.01 16.19 -14.22
N PHE A 171 5.03 14.90 -13.90
CA PHE A 171 6.10 14.28 -13.16
C PHE A 171 7.30 13.99 -14.06
N HIS A 172 8.46 14.58 -13.74
CA HIS A 172 9.74 14.25 -14.37
C HIS A 172 10.73 13.77 -13.31
N PRO A 173 11.19 12.51 -13.35
CA PRO A 173 11.96 11.90 -12.26
C PRO A 173 13.22 12.68 -11.86
N SER A 174 14.00 13.15 -12.84
CA SER A 174 15.28 13.82 -12.56
C SER A 174 15.12 15.20 -11.93
N THR A 175 14.15 16.00 -12.39
CA THR A 175 13.84 17.32 -11.85
C THR A 175 13.25 17.18 -10.45
N PHE A 176 12.33 16.22 -10.27
CA PHE A 176 11.77 15.91 -8.96
C PHE A 176 12.87 15.54 -7.95
N LEU A 177 13.84 14.70 -8.30
CA LEU A 177 14.94 14.36 -7.40
C LEU A 177 15.81 15.56 -7.04
N LYS A 178 16.16 16.40 -8.01
CA LYS A 178 16.96 17.61 -7.75
C LYS A 178 16.23 18.54 -6.78
N ASN A 179 14.93 18.74 -6.99
CA ASN A 179 14.11 19.60 -6.14
C ASN A 179 13.93 18.98 -4.75
N LEU A 180 13.67 17.66 -4.67
CA LEU A 180 13.52 16.96 -3.41
C LEU A 180 14.81 17.04 -2.58
N GLN A 181 15.97 16.84 -3.22
CA GLN A 181 17.27 16.96 -2.56
C GLN A 181 17.50 18.37 -1.98
N ALA A 182 17.08 19.43 -2.67
CA ALA A 182 17.18 20.79 -2.16
C ALA A 182 16.31 21.07 -0.92
N GLN A 183 15.31 20.22 -0.65
CA GLN A 183 14.43 20.32 0.53
C GLN A 183 14.91 19.47 1.71
N VAL A 184 15.84 18.53 1.49
CA VAL A 184 16.39 17.68 2.56
C VAL A 184 17.43 18.47 3.35
N LEU A 185 17.42 18.31 4.69
CA LEU A 185 18.38 18.94 5.58
C LEU A 185 19.83 18.55 5.22
N PRO A 186 20.81 19.47 5.36
CA PRO A 186 22.21 19.20 5.01
C PRO A 186 22.82 18.04 5.81
N ASP A 187 22.37 17.83 7.04
CA ASP A 187 22.82 16.79 7.96
C ASP A 187 22.28 15.40 7.61
N VAL A 188 21.34 15.32 6.67
CA VAL A 188 20.68 14.09 6.28
C VAL A 188 21.09 13.73 4.85
N LYS A 189 21.53 12.49 4.67
CA LYS A 189 21.92 11.96 3.37
C LYS A 189 20.92 10.92 2.92
N ALA A 190 20.62 10.93 1.63
CA ALA A 190 19.71 9.97 1.05
C ALA A 190 20.29 9.38 -0.24
N HIS A 191 20.09 8.08 -0.40
CA HIS A 191 20.24 7.37 -1.67
C HIS A 191 18.86 7.22 -2.30
N TYR A 192 18.76 7.50 -3.60
CA TYR A 192 17.53 7.48 -4.36
C TYR A 192 17.66 6.48 -5.50
N ASN A 193 16.68 5.58 -5.65
CA ASN A 193 16.61 4.67 -6.78
C ASN A 193 15.20 4.65 -7.37
N PHE A 194 15.08 4.83 -8.69
CA PHE A 194 13.82 4.65 -9.40
C PHE A 194 13.75 3.27 -10.03
N ASP A 195 12.55 2.69 -10.04
CA ASP A 195 12.27 1.40 -10.65
C ASP A 195 10.84 1.38 -11.20
N GLN A 196 10.65 0.77 -12.36
CA GLN A 196 9.33 0.65 -12.98
C GLN A 196 8.68 -0.67 -12.56
N HIS A 197 7.47 -0.62 -12.03
CA HIS A 197 6.81 -1.83 -11.54
C HIS A 197 6.51 -2.80 -12.69
N LYS A 198 6.92 -4.07 -12.51
CA LYS A 198 6.85 -5.11 -13.58
C LYS A 198 5.43 -5.39 -14.08
N THR A 199 4.43 -5.32 -13.20
CA THR A 199 3.03 -5.69 -13.52
C THR A 199 2.00 -4.57 -13.38
N LEU A 200 2.35 -3.46 -12.72
CA LEU A 200 1.40 -2.38 -12.39
C LEU A 200 1.87 -1.11 -13.09
N PRO A 201 0.96 -0.24 -13.57
CA PRO A 201 1.31 1.00 -14.25
C PRO A 201 1.74 2.08 -13.25
N LEU A 202 2.87 1.87 -12.57
CA LEU A 202 3.41 2.79 -11.59
C LEU A 202 4.95 2.80 -11.57
N LEU A 203 5.50 3.94 -11.16
CA LEU A 203 6.92 4.13 -10.91
C LEU A 203 7.19 4.10 -9.40
N LEU A 204 8.14 3.29 -8.97
CA LEU A 204 8.61 3.21 -7.59
C LEU A 204 9.87 4.07 -7.41
N LEU A 205 9.90 4.82 -6.32
CA LEU A 205 11.07 5.52 -5.80
C LEU A 205 11.42 4.94 -4.43
N ARG A 206 12.59 4.32 -4.32
CA ARG A 206 13.20 3.93 -3.05
C ARG A 206 14.09 5.06 -2.56
N ILE A 207 13.88 5.49 -1.33
CA ILE A 207 14.69 6.48 -0.61
C ILE A 207 15.29 5.78 0.60
N PHE A 208 16.62 5.67 0.65
CA PHE A 208 17.33 5.16 1.81
C PHE A 208 18.02 6.32 2.54
N ILE A 209 17.67 6.54 3.79
CA ILE A 209 18.09 7.70 4.58
C ILE A 209 19.21 7.31 5.55
N VAL A 210 20.23 8.16 5.63
CA VAL A 210 21.36 8.07 6.54
C VAL A 210 21.47 9.39 7.30
N ASP A 211 21.56 9.30 8.62
CA ASP A 211 21.67 10.45 9.52
C ASP A 211 23.15 10.80 9.71
N SER A 212 23.71 11.48 8.73
CA SER A 212 25.12 11.87 8.69
C SER A 212 25.33 12.95 7.63
N PRO A 213 26.12 13.99 7.90
CA PRO A 213 26.42 15.02 6.92
C PRO A 213 27.41 14.55 5.83
N TYR A 214 28.04 13.39 6.02
CA TYR A 214 29.10 12.88 5.14
C TYR A 214 28.55 11.88 4.11
N ASN A 215 29.04 11.99 2.87
CA ASN A 215 28.69 11.09 1.76
C ASN A 215 29.72 9.96 1.55
N THR A 216 30.50 9.64 2.57
CA THR A 216 31.60 8.67 2.51
C THR A 216 31.19 7.28 2.99
N SER A 217 31.97 6.26 2.63
CA SER A 217 31.75 4.87 3.06
C SER A 217 31.83 4.71 4.58
N LEU A 218 32.67 5.52 5.25
CA LEU A 218 32.80 5.53 6.70
C LEU A 218 31.47 5.80 7.40
N SER A 219 30.65 6.68 6.82
CA SER A 219 29.30 6.96 7.33
C SER A 219 28.37 5.73 7.29
N LEU A 220 28.70 4.71 6.49
CA LEU A 220 27.96 3.47 6.34
C LEU A 220 28.55 2.30 7.14
N GLN A 221 29.75 2.47 7.71
CA GLN A 221 30.55 1.42 8.36
C GLN A 221 30.55 1.47 9.89
N THR A 222 30.13 2.57 10.52
CA THR A 222 30.31 2.76 11.97
C THR A 222 29.59 1.67 12.80
N PRO A 223 30.30 0.90 13.65
CA PRO A 223 29.70 -0.13 14.48
C PRO A 223 28.84 0.49 15.61
N ALA A 224 27.82 -0.25 16.03
CA ALA A 224 26.79 0.13 17.01
C ALA A 224 27.29 0.38 18.46
N SER A 225 28.60 0.50 18.68
CA SER A 225 29.21 0.71 20.00
C SER A 225 29.35 2.18 20.41
N SER A 226 29.05 3.12 19.50
CA SER A 226 29.02 4.55 19.81
C SER A 226 27.57 5.01 19.96
N THR A 227 27.33 5.89 20.92
CA THR A 227 26.05 6.54 21.25
C THR A 227 25.42 7.35 20.09
N THR A 228 26.06 7.35 18.94
CA THR A 228 25.62 7.94 17.67
C THR A 228 25.12 6.84 16.72
N THR A 229 23.90 7.03 16.22
CA THR A 229 23.08 6.09 15.47
C THR A 229 23.72 5.56 14.19
N ALA A 230 24.52 4.49 14.30
CA ALA A 230 25.10 3.71 13.21
C ALA A 230 24.17 3.58 11.99
N ALA A 231 24.73 3.49 10.77
CA ALA A 231 24.02 3.24 9.51
C ALA A 231 23.39 1.82 9.43
N SER A 232 22.57 1.46 10.42
CA SER A 232 21.73 0.26 10.37
C SER A 232 20.75 0.39 9.21
N PHE A 233 20.79 -0.54 8.26
CA PHE A 233 19.84 -0.62 7.16
C PHE A 233 18.53 -1.25 7.63
N ASP A 234 17.95 -0.63 8.65
CA ASP A 234 16.65 -1.00 9.17
C ASP A 234 15.54 -0.56 8.19
N ALA A 235 14.45 -1.31 8.13
CA ALA A 235 13.31 -0.98 7.28
C ALA A 235 12.69 0.38 7.63
N SER A 236 12.94 0.89 8.85
CA SER A 236 12.56 2.23 9.29
C SER A 236 13.32 3.36 8.58
N ARG A 237 14.44 3.08 7.90
CA ARG A 237 15.22 4.07 7.13
C ARG A 237 14.97 4.04 5.63
N THR A 238 14.27 3.03 5.12
CA THR A 238 13.85 2.95 3.71
C THR A 238 12.40 3.40 3.53
N VAL A 239 12.18 4.37 2.65
CA VAL A 239 10.86 4.87 2.27
C VAL A 239 10.62 4.54 0.80
N TYR A 240 9.48 3.94 0.50
CA TYR A 240 9.03 3.74 -0.86
C TYR A 240 7.92 4.72 -1.19
N ILE A 241 8.03 5.34 -2.35
CA ILE A 241 7.01 6.21 -2.93
C ILE A 241 6.62 5.63 -4.28
N ALA A 242 5.33 5.38 -4.49
CA ALA A 242 4.77 4.88 -5.74
C ALA A 242 3.99 6.01 -6.43
N PHE A 243 4.33 6.25 -7.69
CA PHE A 243 3.69 7.22 -8.58
C PHE A 243 2.88 6.44 -9.63
N PRO A 244 1.54 6.39 -9.54
CA PRO A 244 0.72 5.75 -10.54
C PRO A 244 0.68 6.60 -11.81
N ASN A 245 0.69 5.94 -12.97
CA ASN A 245 0.60 6.64 -14.24
C ASN A 245 -0.74 7.39 -14.36
N ALA A 246 -0.68 8.63 -14.84
CA ALA A 246 -1.84 9.48 -15.12
C ALA A 246 -2.85 9.60 -13.96
N SER A 247 -2.36 9.69 -12.72
CA SER A 247 -3.21 9.91 -11.55
C SER A 247 -2.74 11.09 -10.70
N PRO A 248 -3.65 11.83 -10.04
CA PRO A 248 -3.28 12.86 -9.07
C PRO A 248 -2.91 12.28 -7.70
N HIS A 249 -2.68 10.98 -7.59
CA HIS A 249 -2.42 10.31 -6.33
C HIS A 249 -0.96 9.84 -6.23
N ILE A 250 -0.45 9.78 -5.00
CA ILE A 250 0.87 9.23 -4.67
C ILE A 250 0.68 8.25 -3.52
N PHE A 251 1.37 7.11 -3.57
CA PHE A 251 1.32 6.11 -2.52
C PHE A 251 2.64 6.10 -1.75
N ILE A 252 2.58 6.19 -0.42
CA ILE A 252 3.77 6.25 0.43
C ILE A 252 3.75 5.09 1.41
N SER A 253 4.87 4.37 1.53
CA SER A 253 5.02 3.28 2.50
C SER A 253 5.11 3.82 3.94
N LYS A 254 4.38 3.19 4.86
CA LYS A 254 4.46 3.40 6.30
C LYS A 254 5.50 2.44 6.91
N PRO A 255 6.28 2.89 7.90
CA PRO A 255 7.19 1.99 8.61
C PRO A 255 6.35 0.92 9.32
N GLN A 256 6.71 -0.35 9.12
CA GLN A 256 6.14 -1.42 9.93
C GLN A 256 6.77 -1.34 11.33
N THR A 257 6.02 -0.82 12.30
CA THR A 257 6.33 -1.09 13.70
C THR A 257 5.97 -2.56 13.94
N THR A 258 6.96 -3.45 13.91
CA THR A 258 6.80 -4.79 14.46
C THR A 258 6.52 -4.63 15.95
N THR A 259 5.24 -4.65 16.34
CA THR A 259 4.85 -4.93 17.72
C THR A 259 5.16 -6.40 17.97
N THR A 260 6.42 -6.70 18.27
CA THR A 260 6.75 -7.90 19.04
C THR A 260 6.12 -7.70 20.41
N ALA A 261 4.87 -8.15 20.53
CA ALA A 261 4.25 -8.48 21.81
C ALA A 261 4.97 -9.72 22.34
N THR A 262 6.18 -9.56 22.86
CA THR A 262 6.70 -10.51 23.83
C THR A 262 5.98 -10.22 25.14
N THR A 263 5.19 -11.20 25.55
CA THR A 263 4.62 -11.40 26.88
C THR A 263 5.70 -11.24 27.94
N ALA A 264 5.99 -10.01 28.35
CA ALA A 264 6.68 -9.71 29.58
C ALA A 264 5.61 -9.48 30.65
N THR A 265 5.45 -10.48 31.50
CA THR A 265 4.62 -10.46 32.71
C THR A 265 4.96 -9.22 33.53
N ALA A 266 4.11 -8.19 33.46
CA ALA A 266 4.26 -6.98 34.26
C ALA A 266 3.78 -7.27 35.69
N THR A 267 4.73 -7.64 36.56
CA THR A 267 4.52 -7.59 38.00
C THR A 267 4.45 -6.13 38.44
N LEU A 268 3.33 -5.82 39.10
CA LEU A 268 3.02 -4.53 39.72
C LEU A 268 4.01 -4.24 40.84
N THR A 269 4.89 -3.26 40.67
CA THR A 269 5.34 -2.42 41.79
C THR A 269 5.50 -0.99 41.31
N SER A 270 4.54 -0.19 41.72
CA SER A 270 4.46 1.26 41.61
C SER A 270 5.52 1.92 42.49
N THR A 271 6.47 2.61 41.87
CA THR A 271 7.02 3.87 42.41
C THR A 271 7.31 4.82 41.24
N ALA A 272 6.57 5.92 41.23
CA ALA A 272 6.75 7.00 40.28
C ALA A 272 8.06 7.73 40.61
N SER A 273 9.03 7.67 39.70
CA SER A 273 10.06 8.70 39.57
C SER A 273 10.45 8.83 38.10
N ALA A 274 10.49 10.08 37.66
CA ALA A 274 10.80 10.45 36.29
C ALA A 274 12.25 10.09 35.95
N SER A 275 12.46 9.12 35.07
CA SER A 275 13.71 8.96 34.34
C SER A 275 13.42 8.63 32.87
N ARG A 276 13.42 9.70 32.06
CA ARG A 276 13.59 9.62 30.60
C ARG A 276 14.99 9.07 30.31
N ALA A 277 15.10 7.79 29.96
CA ALA A 277 16.16 7.23 29.12
C ALA A 277 15.90 5.74 28.89
N GLY A 278 16.01 5.26 27.65
CA GLY A 278 16.41 3.86 27.42
C GLY A 278 15.71 3.04 26.34
N SER A 279 14.60 3.46 25.73
CA SER A 279 14.02 2.70 24.61
C SER A 279 13.28 3.58 23.60
N GLY A 280 13.90 3.79 22.42
CA GLY A 280 13.19 4.32 21.24
C GLY A 280 13.74 5.58 20.54
N ALA A 281 14.94 6.08 20.87
CA ALA A 281 15.49 7.31 20.26
C ALA A 281 15.58 7.24 18.71
N GLY A 282 16.21 6.20 18.15
CA GLY A 282 16.37 6.08 16.69
C GLY A 282 15.08 5.82 15.89
N ALA A 283 14.04 5.26 16.52
CA ALA A 283 12.73 5.07 15.91
C ALA A 283 11.88 6.36 15.90
N GLY A 284 12.17 7.32 16.80
CA GLY A 284 11.57 8.65 16.79
C GLY A 284 12.20 9.53 15.70
N GLU A 285 13.52 9.53 15.60
CA GLU A 285 14.29 10.29 14.61
C GLU A 285 13.93 9.87 13.18
N SER A 286 13.95 8.57 12.87
CA SER A 286 13.56 8.06 11.55
C SER A 286 12.11 8.42 11.17
N ARG A 287 11.19 8.50 12.14
CA ARG A 287 9.81 8.99 11.91
C ARG A 287 9.78 10.49 11.62
N SER A 288 10.56 11.28 12.34
CA SER A 288 10.70 12.73 12.09
C SER A 288 11.28 13.01 10.70
N LEU A 289 12.36 12.31 10.33
CA LEU A 289 13.00 12.41 9.01
C LEU A 289 12.04 12.02 7.87
N ARG A 290 11.24 10.97 8.07
CA ARG A 290 10.17 10.60 7.12
C ARG A 290 9.12 11.70 6.99
N ALA A 291 8.69 12.31 8.10
CA ALA A 291 7.72 13.39 8.07
C ALA A 291 8.24 14.60 7.28
N LEU A 292 9.51 14.97 7.47
CA LEU A 292 10.18 16.02 6.70
C LEU A 292 10.24 15.69 5.20
N LEU A 293 10.55 14.44 4.83
CA LEU A 293 10.49 14.01 3.43
C LEU A 293 9.07 14.13 2.87
N VAL A 294 8.05 13.69 3.60
CA VAL A 294 6.65 13.78 3.16
C VAL A 294 6.22 15.24 2.97
N GLU A 295 6.67 16.15 3.84
CA GLU A 295 6.47 17.60 3.68
C GLU A 295 7.25 18.18 2.48
N GLY A 296 8.43 17.63 2.19
CA GLY A 296 9.27 17.99 1.05
C GLY A 296 8.71 17.57 -0.31
N ILE A 297 7.91 16.50 -0.39
CA ILE A 297 7.31 16.01 -1.65
C ILE A 297 6.48 17.08 -2.37
N PRO A 298 5.46 17.72 -1.75
CA PRO A 298 4.70 18.77 -2.41
C PRO A 298 5.57 19.96 -2.85
N LYS A 299 6.60 20.31 -2.06
CA LYS A 299 7.58 21.36 -2.43
C LYS A 299 8.43 20.95 -3.63
N ALA A 300 8.76 19.65 -3.76
CA ALA A 300 9.53 19.12 -4.87
C ALA A 300 8.72 19.02 -6.18
N LEU A 301 7.40 18.82 -6.07
CA LEU A 301 6.46 18.83 -7.19
C LEU A 301 6.06 20.26 -7.62
N ALA A 302 6.13 21.21 -6.69
CA ALA A 302 5.84 22.61 -6.96
C ALA A 302 6.81 23.18 -8.00
N ARG A 303 6.31 24.14 -8.78
CA ARG A 303 7.10 24.90 -9.74
C ARG A 303 7.13 26.35 -9.29
N PRO A 304 8.16 26.78 -8.52
CA PRO A 304 8.23 28.11 -7.95
C PRO A 304 8.11 29.21 -9.01
N LEU A 305 8.72 29.02 -10.18
CA LEU A 305 8.68 29.95 -11.31
C LEU A 305 7.28 30.13 -11.92
N GLN A 306 6.40 29.13 -11.78
CA GLN A 306 5.02 29.16 -12.30
C GLN A 306 4.00 29.44 -11.20
N ARG A 307 4.46 29.79 -9.98
CA ARG A 307 3.63 29.99 -8.77
C ARG A 307 2.66 28.84 -8.43
N GLN A 308 2.89 27.64 -8.97
CA GLN A 308 2.09 26.46 -8.68
C GLN A 308 2.68 25.76 -7.46
N ARG A 309 1.98 25.87 -6.33
CA ARG A 309 2.28 25.15 -5.09
C ARG A 309 1.27 24.03 -4.91
N PHE A 310 1.69 22.92 -4.32
CA PHE A 310 0.83 21.78 -4.07
C PHE A 310 0.84 21.41 -2.60
N ALA A 311 -0.19 20.70 -2.17
CA ALA A 311 -0.27 20.05 -0.88
C ALA A 311 -0.65 18.57 -1.08
N LEU A 312 -0.27 17.72 -0.13
CA LEU A 312 -0.69 16.33 -0.08
C LEU A 312 -1.84 16.18 0.91
N ARG A 313 -3.01 15.77 0.42
CA ARG A 313 -4.16 15.41 1.25
C ARG A 313 -4.18 13.89 1.42
N SER A 314 -4.14 13.39 2.65
CA SER A 314 -4.29 11.94 2.90
C SER A 314 -5.64 11.48 2.36
N THR A 315 -5.64 10.41 1.58
CA THR A 315 -6.88 9.67 1.31
C THR A 315 -7.05 8.64 2.42
N SER A 316 -8.29 8.33 2.79
CA SER A 316 -8.56 7.40 3.90
C SER A 316 -8.43 5.93 3.51
N LEU A 317 -7.54 5.66 2.56
CA LEU A 317 -7.28 4.35 1.98
C LEU A 317 -5.86 3.90 2.36
N VAL A 318 -5.81 2.85 3.18
CA VAL A 318 -4.58 2.28 3.71
C VAL A 318 -4.64 0.76 3.55
N THR A 319 -3.76 0.22 2.72
CA THR A 319 -3.72 -1.22 2.42
C THR A 319 -2.27 -1.71 2.37
N ARG A 320 -2.04 -3.01 2.51
CA ARG A 320 -0.73 -3.59 2.16
C ARG A 320 -0.59 -3.89 0.68
N ASN A 321 -1.71 -3.83 -0.04
CA ASN A 321 -1.77 -4.25 -1.42
C ASN A 321 -1.76 -3.05 -2.38
N LEU A 322 -0.67 -2.92 -3.12
CA LEU A 322 -0.49 -1.84 -4.10
C LEU A 322 -1.47 -1.96 -5.28
N ALA A 323 -1.85 -3.19 -5.67
CA ALA A 323 -2.80 -3.41 -6.76
C ALA A 323 -4.18 -2.83 -6.43
N GLU A 324 -4.61 -2.92 -5.17
CA GLU A 324 -5.88 -2.32 -4.73
C GLU A 324 -5.81 -0.79 -4.72
N LEU A 325 -4.68 -0.21 -4.29
CA LEU A 325 -4.48 1.24 -4.38
C LEU A 325 -4.54 1.75 -5.82
N VAL A 326 -3.91 1.03 -6.76
CA VAL A 326 -3.95 1.37 -8.19
C VAL A 326 -5.36 1.21 -8.74
N ALA A 327 -6.09 0.15 -8.37
CA ALA A 327 -7.45 -0.07 -8.83
C ALA A 327 -8.41 1.04 -8.38
N ARG A 328 -8.25 1.53 -7.14
CA ARG A 328 -9.12 2.56 -6.52
C ARG A 328 -8.69 3.99 -6.77
N ARG A 329 -7.40 4.26 -6.91
CA ARG A 329 -6.83 5.63 -6.96
C ARG A 329 -5.79 5.84 -8.07
N GLY A 330 -5.59 4.86 -8.94
CA GLY A 330 -4.77 5.00 -10.15
C GLY A 330 -5.53 5.66 -11.31
N GLY A 331 -4.88 5.72 -12.49
CA GLY A 331 -5.46 6.29 -13.72
C GLY A 331 -6.40 5.34 -14.49
N GLY A 332 -6.86 4.25 -13.86
CA GLY A 332 -7.77 3.28 -14.48
C GLY A 332 -9.24 3.67 -14.34
N ARG A 333 -10.12 2.99 -15.09
CA ARG A 333 -11.59 3.20 -15.08
C ARG A 333 -12.28 2.73 -13.80
N THR A 334 -11.59 1.90 -13.00
CA THR A 334 -12.12 1.32 -11.74
C THR A 334 -12.00 2.26 -10.53
N ASN A 335 -11.49 3.48 -10.73
CA ASN A 335 -11.20 4.43 -9.65
C ASN A 335 -12.46 4.99 -8.96
N ALA A 336 -13.54 5.23 -9.71
CA ALA A 336 -14.82 5.76 -9.22
C ALA A 336 -15.98 4.75 -9.33
N ALA A 337 -15.76 3.61 -9.97
CA ALA A 337 -16.77 2.57 -10.21
C ALA A 337 -16.33 1.25 -9.54
N GLY A 338 -16.27 1.27 -8.22
CA GLY A 338 -15.92 0.11 -7.39
C GLY A 338 -17.13 -0.75 -7.01
N GLY A 339 -16.89 -1.95 -6.49
CA GLY A 339 -17.98 -2.81 -6.00
C GLY A 339 -18.95 -3.21 -7.12
N GLY A 340 -20.25 -3.12 -6.84
CA GLY A 340 -21.32 -3.40 -7.81
C GLY A 340 -21.29 -2.51 -9.06
N TRP A 341 -20.69 -1.33 -8.96
CA TRP A 341 -20.55 -0.39 -10.09
C TRP A 341 -19.45 -0.80 -11.08
N SER A 342 -18.62 -1.80 -10.76
CA SER A 342 -17.52 -2.23 -11.64
C SER A 342 -17.99 -2.71 -13.02
N VAL A 343 -19.27 -3.05 -13.14
CA VAL A 343 -19.93 -3.38 -14.42
C VAL A 343 -19.78 -2.25 -15.44
N TYR A 344 -19.74 -1.00 -14.99
CA TYR A 344 -19.55 0.17 -15.86
C TYR A 344 -18.07 0.50 -16.13
N ALA A 345 -17.16 -0.03 -15.32
CA ALA A 345 -15.72 0.18 -15.48
C ALA A 345 -15.12 -0.76 -16.55
N ASP A 346 -15.54 -2.03 -16.53
CA ASP A 346 -15.06 -3.08 -17.43
C ASP A 346 -15.82 -3.06 -18.75
N GLU A 347 -15.32 -2.28 -19.71
CA GLU A 347 -15.88 -2.27 -21.07
C GLU A 347 -15.44 -3.48 -21.93
N GLY A 348 -14.72 -4.48 -21.41
CA GLY A 348 -14.33 -5.62 -22.27
C GLY A 348 -13.25 -6.55 -21.75
N SER A 349 -13.44 -7.18 -20.57
CA SER A 349 -12.61 -8.35 -20.26
C SER A 349 -13.03 -9.52 -21.17
N SER A 350 -12.08 -9.93 -22.01
CA SER A 350 -12.18 -10.86 -23.14
C SER A 350 -12.61 -12.30 -22.81
N SER A 351 -13.08 -12.57 -21.59
CA SER A 351 -13.59 -13.88 -21.17
C SER A 351 -15.13 -13.95 -21.11
N SER A 352 -15.83 -12.81 -21.13
CA SER A 352 -17.29 -12.78 -21.30
C SER A 352 -17.62 -12.71 -22.80
N LYS A 353 -17.49 -13.85 -23.47
CA LYS A 353 -17.83 -14.06 -24.89
C LYS A 353 -19.33 -13.85 -25.21
N ARG A 354 -20.12 -13.30 -24.28
CA ARG A 354 -21.58 -13.14 -24.39
C ARG A 354 -22.15 -11.80 -23.94
N ARG A 355 -21.39 -10.96 -23.23
CA ARG A 355 -21.72 -9.53 -23.08
C ARG A 355 -20.82 -8.72 -23.99
N GLY A 356 -20.84 -9.09 -25.27
CA GLY A 356 -20.21 -8.30 -26.32
C GLY A 356 -20.77 -6.90 -26.24
N ARG A 357 -19.88 -5.92 -26.17
CA ARG A 357 -20.22 -4.50 -26.29
C ARG A 357 -21.23 -4.34 -27.42
N GLU A 358 -22.46 -3.99 -27.08
CA GLU A 358 -23.44 -3.48 -28.03
C GLU A 358 -22.95 -2.11 -28.47
N THR A 359 -21.94 -2.09 -29.35
CA THR A 359 -21.58 -0.84 -30.00
C THR A 359 -22.77 -0.44 -30.87
N PRO A 360 -23.09 0.84 -31.04
CA PRO A 360 -24.18 1.25 -31.93
C PRO A 360 -24.02 0.78 -33.40
N LEU A 361 -22.87 0.19 -33.74
CA LEU A 361 -22.52 -0.38 -35.03
C LEU A 361 -22.54 -1.92 -35.04
N ASP A 362 -22.89 -2.56 -33.93
CA ASP A 362 -23.02 -4.01 -33.87
C ASP A 362 -24.25 -4.46 -34.67
N LEU A 363 -24.03 -5.40 -35.59
CA LEU A 363 -25.04 -5.91 -36.50
C LEU A 363 -26.05 -6.86 -35.82
N VAL A 364 -25.80 -7.21 -34.56
CA VAL A 364 -26.64 -8.09 -33.76
C VAL A 364 -27.38 -7.24 -32.73
N LEU A 365 -28.71 -7.22 -32.82
CA LEU A 365 -29.54 -6.52 -31.84
C LEU A 365 -29.35 -7.13 -30.43
N PRO A 366 -29.36 -6.30 -29.37
CA PRO A 366 -29.33 -6.75 -27.98
C PRO A 366 -30.38 -7.83 -27.72
N SER A 367 -30.00 -8.92 -27.07
CA SER A 367 -30.98 -9.82 -26.45
C SER A 367 -31.62 -9.09 -25.26
N PRO A 368 -32.95 -9.13 -25.10
CA PRO A 368 -33.61 -8.45 -23.99
C PRO A 368 -33.02 -8.88 -22.63
N PRO A 369 -32.81 -7.96 -21.67
CA PRO A 369 -32.01 -8.18 -20.46
C PRO A 369 -32.51 -9.31 -19.55
N LEU A 370 -33.76 -9.77 -19.74
CA LEU A 370 -34.41 -10.81 -18.93
C LEU A 370 -34.20 -12.23 -19.48
N SER A 371 -33.59 -12.40 -20.66
CA SER A 371 -33.57 -13.69 -21.38
C SER A 371 -32.39 -14.59 -20.98
N GLU A 372 -31.36 -14.05 -20.32
CA GLU A 372 -30.07 -14.75 -20.15
C GLU A 372 -29.72 -15.13 -18.71
N GLN A 373 -30.45 -14.63 -17.72
CA GLN A 373 -30.06 -14.78 -16.31
C GLN A 373 -30.44 -16.15 -15.70
N GLU A 374 -31.37 -16.89 -16.32
CA GLU A 374 -31.80 -18.21 -15.83
C GLU A 374 -30.78 -19.34 -16.12
N GLY A 375 -29.85 -19.14 -17.06
CA GLY A 375 -28.97 -20.21 -17.57
C GLY A 375 -27.62 -20.40 -16.87
N ASP A 376 -27.16 -19.43 -16.07
CA ASP A 376 -25.74 -19.36 -15.65
C ASP A 376 -25.47 -19.94 -14.24
N CYS A 377 -26.49 -20.51 -13.59
CA CYS A 377 -26.40 -21.01 -12.20
C CYS A 377 -25.97 -22.49 -12.08
N SER A 378 -25.72 -23.19 -13.20
CA SER A 378 -25.58 -24.65 -13.23
C SER A 378 -24.14 -25.19 -13.30
N ALA A 379 -23.10 -24.35 -13.34
CA ALA A 379 -21.75 -24.84 -13.64
C ALA A 379 -20.64 -24.19 -12.79
N VAL A 380 -20.56 -24.57 -11.52
CA VAL A 380 -19.28 -24.57 -10.79
C VAL A 380 -19.20 -25.86 -9.98
N VAL A 381 -18.69 -26.92 -10.62
CA VAL A 381 -18.13 -28.09 -9.93
C VAL A 381 -16.63 -28.08 -10.20
N VAL A 382 -15.86 -28.16 -9.12
CA VAL A 382 -14.40 -28.18 -9.05
C VAL A 382 -13.82 -29.38 -9.82
N GLY A 383 -12.72 -29.17 -10.55
CA GLY A 383 -11.85 -30.24 -11.06
C GLY A 383 -11.13 -29.88 -12.37
N GLY A 384 -9.80 -29.79 -12.32
CA GLY A 384 -8.95 -29.39 -13.45
C GLY A 384 -8.70 -30.45 -14.53
N GLY A 385 -7.96 -30.04 -15.56
CA GLY A 385 -7.42 -30.93 -16.60
C GLY A 385 -7.80 -30.46 -18.00
N GLY A 386 -6.79 -30.24 -18.86
CA GLY A 386 -6.92 -29.60 -20.17
C GLY A 386 -7.61 -30.42 -21.27
N GLY A 387 -7.85 -29.78 -22.40
CA GLY A 387 -8.27 -30.46 -23.64
C GLY A 387 -9.20 -29.64 -24.51
N SER A 388 -8.67 -29.17 -25.63
CA SER A 388 -9.38 -28.54 -26.76
C SER A 388 -10.54 -29.38 -27.30
N GLY A 389 -11.61 -28.72 -27.77
CA GLY A 389 -12.50 -29.30 -28.79
C GLY A 389 -13.97 -28.88 -28.73
N SER A 390 -14.38 -28.05 -29.69
CA SER A 390 -15.66 -27.99 -30.42
C SER A 390 -17.02 -28.08 -29.68
N GLY A 391 -17.92 -27.18 -30.08
CA GLY A 391 -19.27 -27.03 -29.53
C GLY A 391 -20.22 -28.22 -29.70
N ARG A 392 -21.08 -28.38 -28.68
CA ARG A 392 -22.46 -28.87 -28.75
C ARG A 392 -23.09 -28.59 -27.38
N GLY A 393 -24.30 -28.04 -27.36
CA GLY A 393 -25.05 -27.78 -26.13
C GLY A 393 -25.16 -29.05 -25.29
N LYS A 394 -24.59 -29.03 -24.08
CA LYS A 394 -24.80 -30.07 -23.08
C LYS A 394 -26.21 -29.90 -22.53
N ARG A 395 -27.14 -30.73 -23.02
CA ARG A 395 -28.35 -31.08 -22.26
C ARG A 395 -27.89 -31.56 -20.88
N ALA A 396 -28.51 -31.03 -19.82
CA ALA A 396 -28.24 -31.42 -18.45
C ALA A 396 -28.23 -32.95 -18.31
N ALA A 397 -27.23 -33.48 -17.60
CA ALA A 397 -27.13 -34.91 -17.34
C ALA A 397 -28.40 -35.40 -16.61
N PRO A 398 -28.95 -36.57 -16.98
CA PRO A 398 -30.20 -37.09 -16.41
C PRO A 398 -30.16 -37.36 -14.89
N GLY A 399 -28.98 -37.31 -14.25
CA GLY A 399 -28.82 -37.45 -12.80
C GLY A 399 -29.11 -36.18 -11.98
N ALA A 400 -29.02 -34.98 -12.56
CA ALA A 400 -29.24 -33.73 -11.82
C ALA A 400 -30.73 -33.51 -11.46
N ALA A 401 -31.64 -33.91 -12.36
CA ALA A 401 -33.08 -33.84 -12.12
C ALA A 401 -33.55 -34.90 -11.10
N ALA A 402 -32.92 -36.08 -11.09
CA ALA A 402 -33.21 -37.14 -10.12
C ALA A 402 -32.78 -36.76 -8.69
N ALA A 403 -31.63 -36.08 -8.53
CA ALA A 403 -31.18 -35.56 -7.24
C ALA A 403 -32.13 -34.50 -6.66
N VAL A 404 -32.66 -33.60 -7.50
CA VAL A 404 -33.63 -32.57 -7.09
C VAL A 404 -35.00 -33.15 -6.69
N MET A 405 -35.39 -34.30 -7.23
CA MET A 405 -36.62 -35.02 -6.83
C MET A 405 -36.50 -35.80 -5.51
N MET A 406 -35.27 -36.12 -5.07
CA MET A 406 -35.03 -36.83 -3.80
C MET A 406 -34.81 -35.91 -2.59
N MET A 407 -34.77 -34.59 -2.79
CA MET A 407 -34.55 -33.61 -1.72
C MET A 407 -35.84 -33.25 -0.98
N SER A 408 -35.73 -33.11 0.34
CA SER A 408 -36.83 -32.66 1.18
C SER A 408 -37.31 -31.25 0.76
N ALA A 409 -38.56 -30.91 1.09
CA ALA A 409 -39.09 -29.58 0.78
C ALA A 409 -38.27 -28.45 1.45
N GLU A 410 -37.67 -28.75 2.60
CA GLU A 410 -36.80 -27.84 3.36
C GLU A 410 -35.45 -27.67 2.66
N GLU A 411 -34.83 -28.76 2.23
CA GLU A 411 -33.56 -28.73 1.49
C GLU A 411 -33.70 -27.97 0.16
N ARG A 412 -34.82 -28.12 -0.56
CA ARG A 412 -35.11 -27.34 -1.77
C ARG A 412 -35.31 -25.84 -1.48
N ARG A 413 -35.88 -25.50 -0.33
CA ARG A 413 -36.05 -24.09 0.09
C ARG A 413 -34.70 -23.47 0.43
N GLU A 414 -33.86 -24.19 1.16
CA GLU A 414 -32.50 -23.78 1.51
C GLU A 414 -31.62 -23.61 0.26
N GLU A 415 -31.68 -24.55 -0.68
CA GLU A 415 -30.93 -24.46 -1.94
C GLU A 415 -31.37 -23.24 -2.76
N ARG A 416 -32.67 -22.93 -2.81
CA ARG A 416 -33.19 -21.71 -3.47
C ARG A 416 -32.74 -20.44 -2.75
N ALA A 417 -32.76 -20.42 -1.42
CA ALA A 417 -32.28 -19.30 -0.63
C ALA A 417 -30.78 -19.07 -0.85
N ALA A 418 -29.97 -20.13 -0.85
CA ALA A 418 -28.54 -20.07 -1.15
C ALA A 418 -28.27 -19.58 -2.59
N LYS A 419 -29.05 -20.04 -3.58
CA LYS A 419 -28.97 -19.54 -4.97
C LYS A 419 -29.28 -18.05 -5.04
N ARG A 420 -30.35 -17.58 -4.38
CA ARG A 420 -30.70 -16.15 -4.31
C ARG A 420 -29.59 -15.35 -3.62
N ALA A 421 -29.09 -15.83 -2.49
CA ALA A 421 -28.01 -15.17 -1.74
C ALA A 421 -26.74 -14.99 -2.58
N ARG A 422 -26.34 -16.02 -3.34
CA ARG A 422 -25.22 -15.92 -4.30
C ARG A 422 -25.48 -14.93 -5.43
N LEU A 423 -26.70 -14.87 -5.95
CA LEU A 423 -27.07 -13.90 -6.99
C LEU A 423 -27.02 -12.46 -6.45
N VAL A 424 -27.55 -12.23 -5.25
CA VAL A 424 -27.48 -10.93 -4.56
C VAL A 424 -26.03 -10.53 -4.30
N ALA A 425 -25.18 -11.45 -3.82
CA ALA A 425 -23.76 -11.19 -3.63
C ALA A 425 -23.07 -10.80 -4.95
N ARG A 426 -23.34 -11.53 -6.04
CA ARG A 426 -22.84 -11.20 -7.38
C ARG A 426 -23.34 -9.83 -7.86
N ALA A 427 -24.58 -9.45 -7.58
CA ALA A 427 -25.10 -8.14 -7.96
C ALA A 427 -24.46 -6.99 -7.15
N ARG A 428 -24.25 -7.18 -5.83
CA ARG A 428 -23.70 -6.16 -4.94
C ARG A 428 -22.19 -5.95 -5.10
N PHE A 429 -21.42 -7.02 -5.31
CA PHE A 429 -19.96 -6.96 -5.41
C PHE A 429 -19.43 -7.07 -6.85
N ALA A 430 -20.28 -7.47 -7.80
CA ALA A 430 -19.88 -7.77 -9.18
C ALA A 430 -18.65 -8.71 -9.23
N ASP A 431 -17.63 -8.33 -10.01
CA ASP A 431 -16.39 -9.07 -10.14
C ASP A 431 -15.33 -8.72 -9.09
N THR A 432 -15.64 -7.80 -8.17
CA THR A 432 -14.74 -7.38 -7.09
C THR A 432 -14.91 -8.24 -5.83
N ALA A 433 -13.95 -8.11 -4.90
CA ALA A 433 -13.96 -8.78 -3.60
C ALA A 433 -14.06 -10.31 -3.71
N LYS A 434 -13.36 -10.91 -4.67
CA LYS A 434 -13.28 -12.38 -4.79
C LYS A 434 -12.15 -12.90 -3.92
N MET A 435 -12.34 -14.09 -3.34
CA MET A 435 -11.26 -14.76 -2.63
C MET A 435 -10.09 -15.02 -3.57
N GLY A 436 -8.91 -14.49 -3.23
CA GLY A 436 -7.70 -14.65 -4.05
C GLY A 436 -7.55 -13.69 -5.22
N ASP A 437 -8.36 -12.63 -5.32
CA ASP A 437 -8.23 -11.60 -6.38
C ASP A 437 -6.94 -10.75 -6.30
N GLY A 438 -6.15 -10.93 -5.24
CA GLY A 438 -4.93 -10.17 -5.02
C GLY A 438 -5.19 -8.68 -4.83
N LYS A 439 -6.36 -8.29 -4.31
CA LYS A 439 -6.76 -6.91 -4.00
C LYS A 439 -7.22 -6.73 -2.55
N GLY A 440 -6.72 -7.60 -1.67
CA GLY A 440 -7.11 -7.63 -0.25
C GLY A 440 -6.88 -6.32 0.51
N VAL A 441 -7.92 -5.92 1.23
CA VAL A 441 -7.90 -4.87 2.26
C VAL A 441 -7.96 -5.53 3.62
N GLU A 442 -6.95 -5.26 4.47
CA GLU A 442 -6.77 -6.02 5.71
C GLU A 442 -7.63 -5.52 6.87
N ARG A 443 -7.91 -4.23 6.88
CA ARG A 443 -8.56 -3.55 8.00
C ARG A 443 -9.49 -2.47 7.49
N VAL A 444 -10.72 -2.45 8.00
CA VAL A 444 -11.71 -1.41 7.74
C VAL A 444 -12.29 -0.97 9.08
N ASP A 445 -12.16 0.31 9.42
CA ASP A 445 -12.70 0.94 10.62
C ASP A 445 -13.79 1.95 10.21
N VAL A 446 -15.02 1.76 10.70
CA VAL A 446 -16.17 2.61 10.39
C VAL A 446 -16.84 3.07 11.68
N VAL A 447 -17.18 4.35 11.75
CA VAL A 447 -18.04 4.93 12.79
C VAL A 447 -19.36 5.32 12.15
N VAL A 448 -20.48 4.93 12.73
CA VAL A 448 -21.81 5.35 12.27
C VAL A 448 -22.25 6.53 13.12
N GLU A 449 -22.57 7.66 12.48
CA GLU A 449 -23.04 8.89 13.11
C GLU A 449 -24.44 9.31 12.58
N ASP A 450 -25.09 8.42 11.83
CA ASP A 450 -26.45 8.60 11.30
C ASP A 450 -27.47 8.74 12.42
N ALA A 451 -28.47 9.61 12.20
CA ALA A 451 -29.64 9.66 13.06
C ALA A 451 -30.36 8.31 13.00
N PHE A 452 -30.69 7.77 14.16
CA PHE A 452 -31.49 6.56 14.24
C PHE A 452 -32.88 6.86 13.69
N PRO A 453 -33.44 5.98 12.83
CA PRO A 453 -34.79 6.16 12.34
C PRO A 453 -35.76 6.24 13.52
N ARG A 454 -36.51 7.35 13.64
CA ARG A 454 -37.67 7.38 14.54
C ARG A 454 -38.70 6.42 13.94
N LEU A 455 -39.15 5.44 14.70
CA LEU A 455 -40.24 4.57 14.28
C LEU A 455 -41.48 5.47 14.14
N GLU A 456 -42.05 5.55 12.93
CA GLU A 456 -43.32 6.22 12.69
C GLU A 456 -44.39 5.55 13.58
N GLY A 457 -44.72 6.20 14.70
CA GLY A 457 -45.61 5.64 15.72
C GLY A 457 -45.34 6.08 17.17
N GLU A 458 -44.16 6.66 17.48
CA GLU A 458 -43.99 7.37 18.76
C GLU A 458 -44.68 8.75 18.67
N VAL A 459 -45.98 8.74 18.94
CA VAL A 459 -46.71 9.93 19.39
C VAL A 459 -46.05 10.34 20.70
N VAL A 460 -45.41 11.51 20.71
CA VAL A 460 -44.98 12.15 21.96
C VAL A 460 -46.25 12.64 22.64
N ASP A 461 -46.90 11.77 23.40
CA ASP A 461 -47.87 12.20 24.41
C ASP A 461 -47.09 12.69 25.63
N GLY A 462 -47.35 13.94 26.01
CA GLY A 462 -46.97 14.46 27.31
C GLY A 462 -46.19 15.77 27.27
N GLU A 463 -46.86 16.85 26.88
CA GLU A 463 -46.67 18.12 27.58
C GLU A 463 -47.00 17.87 29.06
N VAL A 464 -45.98 17.90 29.92
CA VAL A 464 -46.17 18.12 31.35
C VAL A 464 -45.44 19.42 31.66
N GLU A 465 -46.22 20.49 31.72
CA GLU A 465 -45.90 21.66 32.53
C GLU A 465 -45.87 21.21 34.00
N GLU A 466 -44.75 21.39 34.69
CA GLU A 466 -44.74 21.52 36.17
C GLU A 466 -43.48 22.30 36.60
N GLU A 467 -43.72 23.58 36.84
CA GLU A 467 -43.25 24.48 37.91
C GLU A 467 -41.79 24.50 38.40
N GLU A 468 -41.28 25.74 38.47
CA GLU A 468 -40.09 26.14 39.25
C GLU A 468 -40.22 25.75 40.72
N GLU A 469 -39.22 25.06 41.26
CA GLU A 469 -38.75 25.32 42.62
C GLU A 469 -37.25 25.03 42.76
N GLY A 470 -36.55 25.91 43.47
CA GLY A 470 -35.11 26.09 43.38
C GLY A 470 -34.22 25.20 44.26
N ALA A 471 -32.93 25.27 43.91
CA ALA A 471 -31.73 25.06 44.71
C ALA A 471 -31.38 23.63 45.20
N ALA A 472 -30.35 23.04 44.58
CA ALA A 472 -29.10 22.69 45.28
C ALA A 472 -28.01 22.25 44.28
N GLU A 473 -26.83 22.88 44.40
CA GLU A 473 -25.61 22.52 43.70
C GLU A 473 -25.18 21.09 44.04
N THR A 474 -25.05 20.23 43.03
CA THR A 474 -24.10 19.10 43.11
C THR A 474 -23.40 18.92 41.78
N ALA A 475 -22.08 19.12 41.84
CA ALA A 475 -21.15 19.07 40.74
C ALA A 475 -21.23 17.76 39.93
N ALA A 476 -21.21 17.91 38.61
CA ALA A 476 -21.05 16.82 37.66
C ALA A 476 -19.75 16.04 37.94
N PRO A 477 -19.77 14.68 37.92
CA PRO A 477 -18.53 13.93 38.00
C PRO A 477 -17.81 14.02 36.64
N SER A 478 -16.76 14.83 36.60
CA SER A 478 -15.77 14.82 35.53
C SER A 478 -15.08 13.46 35.50
N ALA A 479 -15.57 12.55 34.66
CA ALA A 479 -14.93 11.26 34.43
C ALA A 479 -13.66 11.45 33.57
N GLY A 480 -12.59 11.91 34.22
CA GLY A 480 -11.24 11.82 33.72
C GLY A 480 -10.82 10.36 33.60
N ARG A 481 -11.05 9.76 32.42
CA ARG A 481 -10.45 8.47 32.06
C ARG A 481 -9.42 8.69 30.96
N GLY A 482 -8.23 9.09 31.41
CA GLY A 482 -6.99 9.09 30.62
C GLY A 482 -6.55 7.67 30.27
N GLY A 483 -7.32 6.99 29.41
CA GLY A 483 -6.84 5.86 28.64
C GLY A 483 -6.05 6.37 27.44
N ARG A 484 -4.95 5.70 27.07
CA ARG A 484 -4.19 6.01 25.85
C ARG A 484 -5.16 5.91 24.65
N LYS A 485 -5.71 7.05 24.21
CA LYS A 485 -6.57 7.14 23.03
C LYS A 485 -5.81 6.47 21.88
N SER A 486 -6.42 5.47 21.26
CA SER A 486 -5.77 4.78 20.16
C SER A 486 -5.48 5.80 19.05
N GLN A 487 -4.39 5.63 18.29
CA GLN A 487 -4.09 6.50 17.15
C GLN A 487 -5.29 6.58 16.18
N VAL A 488 -6.11 5.52 16.14
CA VAL A 488 -7.36 5.43 15.39
C VAL A 488 -8.46 6.32 15.99
N ASP A 489 -8.64 6.36 17.32
CA ASP A 489 -9.58 7.32 17.96
C ASP A 489 -9.17 8.77 17.70
N ALA A 490 -7.88 9.08 17.69
CA ALA A 490 -7.42 10.43 17.36
C ALA A 490 -7.65 10.79 15.88
N ILE A 491 -7.59 9.81 14.97
CA ILE A 491 -7.89 10.02 13.55
C ILE A 491 -9.40 10.15 13.34
N LEU A 492 -10.21 9.32 13.99
CA LEU A 492 -11.67 9.32 13.91
C LEU A 492 -12.27 10.58 14.57
N GLN A 493 -11.80 11.00 15.74
CA GLN A 493 -12.22 12.27 16.36
C GLN A 493 -11.90 13.49 15.48
N ARG A 494 -10.79 13.45 14.73
CA ARG A 494 -10.49 14.49 13.73
C ARG A 494 -11.32 14.36 12.46
N VAL A 495 -11.87 13.19 12.13
CA VAL A 495 -12.89 13.08 11.08
C VAL A 495 -14.19 13.73 11.56
N SER A 496 -14.55 13.56 12.83
CA SER A 496 -15.79 14.10 13.39
C SER A 496 -15.77 15.62 13.64
N GLY A 497 -14.61 16.21 13.95
CA GLY A 497 -14.48 17.61 14.38
C GLY A 497 -13.91 18.64 13.38
N ASP A 498 -13.43 18.23 12.19
CA ASP A 498 -12.90 19.18 11.18
C ASP A 498 -13.99 19.71 10.20
N ASP A 499 -15.26 19.35 10.38
CA ASP A 499 -16.40 19.72 9.50
C ASP A 499 -17.21 20.95 10.03
N GLU A 500 -16.67 21.76 10.96
CA GLU A 500 -17.36 22.96 11.51
C GLU A 500 -17.39 24.18 10.54
N ASP A 501 -17.04 24.03 9.26
CA ASP A 501 -16.98 25.15 8.28
C ASP A 501 -17.89 25.00 7.06
N ASP A 502 -18.90 24.12 7.10
CA ASP A 502 -20.04 24.18 6.18
C ASP A 502 -21.17 24.95 6.86
N GLY A 503 -21.24 26.26 6.57
CA GLY A 503 -22.20 27.23 7.11
C GLY A 503 -23.67 26.98 6.74
N GLN A 504 -24.24 25.90 7.24
CA GLN A 504 -25.69 25.73 7.37
C GLN A 504 -26.02 25.57 8.85
N GLU A 505 -26.50 26.65 9.44
CA GLU A 505 -27.31 26.64 10.66
C GLU A 505 -28.61 25.84 10.38
N GLU A 506 -28.50 24.51 10.30
CA GLU A 506 -29.66 23.64 10.36
C GLU A 506 -30.09 23.54 11.82
N SER A 507 -31.06 24.39 12.16
CA SER A 507 -31.98 24.34 13.30
C SER A 507 -31.85 23.07 14.16
N GLU A 508 -31.34 23.24 15.38
CA GLU A 508 -31.13 22.19 16.39
C GLU A 508 -32.42 21.40 16.78
N ALA A 509 -33.59 21.83 16.30
CA ALA A 509 -34.89 21.25 16.66
C ALA A 509 -35.24 19.91 15.98
N ALA A 510 -34.48 19.46 14.97
CA ALA A 510 -34.78 18.22 14.21
C ALA A 510 -33.80 17.05 14.45
N GLN A 511 -32.87 17.16 15.41
CA GLN A 511 -31.83 16.14 15.59
C GLN A 511 -32.39 14.91 16.32
N GLY A 512 -32.77 13.87 15.56
CA GLY A 512 -33.04 12.54 16.09
C GLY A 512 -31.83 11.96 16.85
N TRP A 513 -32.07 10.99 17.74
CA TRP A 513 -31.01 10.32 18.51
C TRP A 513 -29.96 9.70 17.57
N ARG A 514 -28.67 9.99 17.79
CA ARG A 514 -27.55 9.48 16.99
C ARG A 514 -26.74 8.46 17.80
N PRO A 515 -26.83 7.16 17.52
CA PRO A 515 -26.02 6.16 18.22
C PRO A 515 -24.56 6.23 17.75
N TYR A 516 -23.63 6.17 18.70
CA TYR A 516 -22.21 6.01 18.39
C TYR A 516 -21.88 4.52 18.23
N VAL A 517 -21.92 4.00 17.00
CA VAL A 517 -21.57 2.60 16.70
C VAL A 517 -20.24 2.54 15.95
N ARG A 518 -19.27 1.79 16.50
CA ARG A 518 -17.96 1.56 15.88
C ARG A 518 -17.81 0.13 15.42
N LEU A 519 -17.52 -0.05 14.14
CA LEU A 519 -17.28 -1.34 13.50
C LEU A 519 -15.82 -1.41 13.05
N THR A 520 -15.11 -2.45 13.48
CA THR A 520 -13.74 -2.73 13.04
C THR A 520 -13.69 -4.13 12.45
N PHE A 521 -13.39 -4.21 11.16
CA PHE A 521 -13.17 -5.46 10.45
C PHE A 521 -11.67 -5.71 10.31
N HIS A 522 -11.25 -6.98 10.47
CA HIS A 522 -9.88 -7.43 10.25
C HIS A 522 -9.87 -8.75 9.49
N GLY A 523 -8.91 -8.90 8.59
CA GLY A 523 -8.67 -10.14 7.86
C GLY A 523 -7.61 -9.97 6.78
N PRO A 524 -7.35 -10.98 5.95
CA PRO A 524 -6.51 -10.82 4.76
C PRO A 524 -7.23 -10.05 3.64
N HIS A 525 -8.55 -10.22 3.52
CA HIS A 525 -9.40 -9.49 2.60
C HIS A 525 -10.80 -9.31 3.21
N VAL A 526 -11.05 -8.17 3.83
CA VAL A 526 -12.31 -7.88 4.55
C VAL A 526 -13.52 -8.00 3.62
N PHE A 527 -13.52 -7.31 2.48
CA PHE A 527 -14.68 -7.31 1.57
C PHE A 527 -14.97 -8.69 0.96
N ALA A 528 -13.95 -9.50 0.67
CA ALA A 528 -14.17 -10.88 0.21
C ALA A 528 -14.79 -11.76 1.31
N GLY A 529 -14.38 -11.56 2.57
CA GLY A 529 -15.03 -12.20 3.71
C GLY A 529 -16.50 -11.79 3.85
N ILE A 530 -16.81 -10.49 3.74
CA ILE A 530 -18.20 -9.99 3.77
C ILE A 530 -19.01 -10.60 2.62
N ARG A 531 -18.47 -10.62 1.40
CA ARG A 531 -19.10 -11.26 0.25
C ARG A 531 -19.42 -12.73 0.54
N GLN A 532 -18.47 -13.48 1.11
CA GLN A 532 -18.69 -14.89 1.46
C GLN A 532 -19.81 -15.06 2.51
N LEU A 533 -19.89 -14.17 3.50
CA LEU A 533 -20.98 -14.18 4.49
C LEU A 533 -22.34 -13.90 3.85
N VAL A 534 -22.40 -13.05 2.83
CA VAL A 534 -23.62 -12.83 2.03
C VAL A 534 -23.95 -14.07 1.19
N GLU A 535 -22.95 -14.70 0.56
CA GLU A 535 -23.14 -15.94 -0.23
C GLU A 535 -23.63 -17.12 0.62
N CYS A 536 -23.24 -17.17 1.90
CA CYS A 536 -23.73 -18.14 2.89
C CYS A 536 -25.11 -17.79 3.49
N GLY A 537 -25.68 -16.62 3.15
CA GLY A 537 -26.98 -16.18 3.70
C GLY A 537 -26.93 -15.72 5.16
N ILE A 538 -25.75 -15.50 5.73
CA ILE A 538 -25.57 -14.99 7.10
C ILE A 538 -25.86 -13.49 7.15
N ILE A 539 -25.41 -12.76 6.12
CA ILE A 539 -25.70 -11.33 5.95
C ILE A 539 -26.77 -11.18 4.86
N GLU A 540 -27.83 -10.44 5.16
CA GLU A 540 -28.87 -10.10 4.19
C GLU A 540 -28.35 -9.04 3.20
N GLY A 541 -27.87 -9.48 2.04
CA GLY A 541 -27.27 -8.61 1.02
C GLY A 541 -28.23 -7.57 0.42
N GLU A 542 -29.55 -7.73 0.57
CA GLU A 542 -30.55 -6.76 0.10
C GLU A 542 -30.60 -5.51 1.01
N ARG A 543 -30.39 -5.67 2.31
CA ARG A 543 -30.36 -4.57 3.30
C ARG A 543 -28.95 -4.07 3.60
N MET A 544 -27.93 -4.72 3.08
CA MET A 544 -26.54 -4.35 3.28
C MET A 544 -26.23 -2.98 2.63
N PRO A 545 -25.67 -2.02 3.39
CA PRO A 545 -25.35 -0.69 2.86
C PRO A 545 -24.20 -0.73 1.86
N GLY A 546 -24.16 0.27 0.96
CA GLY A 546 -23.18 0.36 -0.13
C GLY A 546 -21.74 0.38 0.34
N TRP A 547 -21.44 1.10 1.43
CA TRP A 547 -20.08 1.19 1.99
C TRP A 547 -19.50 -0.17 2.43
N MET A 548 -20.34 -1.16 2.76
CA MET A 548 -19.89 -2.52 3.10
C MET A 548 -19.41 -3.33 1.89
N THR A 549 -19.75 -2.90 0.67
CA THR A 549 -19.23 -3.51 -0.57
C THR A 549 -17.80 -3.06 -0.89
N GLY A 550 -17.32 -2.02 -0.21
CA GLY A 550 -16.03 -1.39 -0.46
C GLY A 550 -16.00 -0.51 -1.70
N GLU A 551 -17.13 -0.19 -2.33
CA GLU A 551 -17.20 0.64 -3.55
C GLU A 551 -16.48 1.99 -3.42
N GLU A 552 -16.58 2.62 -2.26
CA GLU A 552 -16.02 3.94 -1.94
C GLU A 552 -14.47 3.95 -1.80
N GLY A 553 -13.86 2.78 -1.61
CA GLY A 553 -12.41 2.67 -1.43
C GLY A 553 -11.91 3.38 -0.17
N VAL A 554 -12.69 3.34 0.90
CA VAL A 554 -12.35 3.91 2.21
C VAL A 554 -12.06 2.79 3.20
N THR A 555 -10.96 2.92 3.94
CA THR A 555 -10.58 1.97 5.02
C THR A 555 -10.81 2.52 6.41
N ILE A 556 -10.91 3.84 6.55
CA ILE A 556 -11.20 4.52 7.82
C ILE A 556 -12.19 5.66 7.51
N GLY A 557 -13.38 5.64 8.09
CA GLY A 557 -14.37 6.68 7.79
C GLY A 557 -15.55 6.74 8.75
N ALA A 558 -16.32 7.82 8.65
CA ALA A 558 -17.57 8.01 9.36
C ALA A 558 -18.73 7.94 8.37
N VAL A 559 -19.84 7.29 8.75
CA VAL A 559 -21.06 7.24 7.94
C VAL A 559 -22.00 8.34 8.43
N ARG A 560 -22.33 9.25 7.51
CA ARG A 560 -23.28 10.36 7.71
C ARG A 560 -24.25 10.40 6.52
N HIS A 561 -25.54 10.49 6.82
CA HIS A 561 -26.64 10.44 5.86
C HIS A 561 -26.54 9.24 4.90
N GLY A 562 -26.17 8.06 5.43
CA GLY A 562 -26.03 6.83 4.65
C GLY A 562 -24.81 6.76 3.72
N ARG A 563 -23.92 7.76 3.73
CA ARG A 563 -22.67 7.79 2.94
C ARG A 563 -21.45 7.74 3.84
N ILE A 564 -20.45 6.95 3.46
CA ILE A 564 -19.17 6.92 4.17
C ILE A 564 -18.27 8.07 3.70
N ARG A 565 -17.80 8.89 4.63
CA ARG A 565 -16.81 9.93 4.39
C ARG A 565 -15.48 9.52 5.03
N GLY A 566 -14.40 9.64 4.27
CA GLY A 566 -13.04 9.50 4.80
C GLY A 566 -12.61 10.74 5.59
N HIS A 567 -11.50 10.64 6.31
CA HIS A 567 -10.78 11.74 6.97
C HIS A 567 -10.69 13.00 6.10
N LYS A 568 -11.11 14.13 6.67
CA LYS A 568 -11.22 15.46 6.02
C LYS A 568 -12.14 15.48 4.80
N GLY A 569 -13.27 14.78 4.81
CA GLY A 569 -14.19 14.70 3.67
C GLY A 569 -13.61 13.96 2.44
N SER A 570 -12.65 13.05 2.61
CA SER A 570 -11.99 12.35 1.49
C SER A 570 -12.81 11.18 0.91
N GLY A 571 -14.14 11.24 1.00
CA GLY A 571 -15.03 10.36 0.22
C GLY A 571 -14.96 10.74 -1.27
N LEU A 572 -15.44 9.87 -2.15
CA LEU A 572 -15.66 10.23 -3.54
C LEU A 572 -16.71 11.34 -3.66
#